data_AF-A0A968GD13-F1
#
_entry.id   AF-A0A968GD13-F1
#
_cell.length_a   1.000
_cell.length_b   1.000
_cell.length_c   1.000
_cell.angle_alpha   90.00
_cell.angle_beta   90.00
_cell.angle_gamma   90.00
#
_symmetry.space_group_name_H-M   'P 1'
#
loop_
_entity.id
_entity.type
_entity.pdbx_description
1 polymer ?
#
loop_
_entity_poly.entity_id
_entity_poly.type
_entity_poly.pdbx_seq_one_letter_code
_entity_poly.pdbx_strand_id
1 'polypeptide(L)'
;MRLESDQVDQIYDQMCAIMCIDTQEREEEYLEATEVEQAEMDKDLAKIKRLIASRRLAISAEGNKIEYQLSVPIKQLHNEIHTLSFGIDSMKVGKLLKSQSNKNLSDADKGKAFVSTALNLPATTTEEMILADFTRISEVVTFFTVV
;
A
#
# COMPACT_ATOMS: atom_id res chain seq x y z
N MET A 1 9.23 -16.95 -11.00
CA MET A 1 10.44 -16.92 -10.16
C MET A 1 10.12 -16.13 -8.90
N ARG A 2 10.22 -16.74 -7.71
CA ARG A 2 10.01 -16.04 -6.43
C ARG A 2 11.36 -15.47 -5.95
N LEU A 3 11.31 -14.40 -5.15
CA LEU A 3 12.49 -13.89 -4.46
C LEU A 3 12.80 -14.78 -3.24
N GLU A 4 14.08 -14.83 -2.88
CA GLU A 4 14.56 -15.49 -1.65
C GLU A 4 14.22 -14.64 -0.41
N SER A 5 14.19 -15.26 0.78
CA SER A 5 13.77 -14.58 2.03
C SER A 5 14.57 -13.31 2.30
N ASP A 6 15.90 -13.38 2.22
CA ASP A 6 16.77 -12.24 2.49
C ASP A 6 16.52 -11.07 1.54
N GLN A 7 16.15 -11.36 0.28
CA GLN A 7 15.80 -10.32 -0.70
C GLN A 7 14.44 -9.68 -0.38
N VAL A 8 13.50 -10.48 0.11
CA VAL A 8 12.18 -9.99 0.53
C VAL A 8 12.31 -9.07 1.72
N ASP A 9 13.12 -9.45 2.71
CA ASP A 9 13.37 -8.66 3.91
C ASP A 9 14.09 -7.35 3.57
N GLN A 10 15.12 -7.40 2.72
CA GLN A 10 15.81 -6.20 2.26
C GLN A 10 14.88 -5.21 1.54
N ILE A 11 13.99 -5.70 0.66
CA ILE A 11 13.02 -4.86 -0.04
C ILE A 11 12.00 -4.28 0.95
N TYR A 12 11.55 -5.08 1.92
CA TYR A 12 10.63 -4.62 2.96
C TYR A 12 11.23 -3.47 3.77
N ASP A 13 12.47 -3.60 4.23
CA ASP A 13 13.16 -2.55 5.01
C ASP A 13 13.31 -1.26 4.21
N GLN A 14 13.62 -1.38 2.91
CA GLN A 14 13.69 -0.24 2.00
C GLN A 14 12.31 0.42 1.79
N MET A 15 11.22 -0.35 1.71
CA MET A 15 9.86 0.19 1.63
C MET A 15 9.49 0.94 2.92
N CYS A 16 9.86 0.42 4.09
CA CYS A 16 9.70 1.12 5.36
C CYS A 16 10.45 2.46 5.36
N ALA A 17 11.70 2.49 4.86
CA ALA A 17 12.48 3.72 4.75
C ALA A 17 11.84 4.75 3.80
N ILE A 18 11.31 4.32 2.65
CA ILE A 18 10.58 5.19 1.70
C ILE A 18 9.35 5.83 2.36
N MET A 19 8.69 5.08 3.23
CA MET A 19 7.49 5.50 3.94
C MET A 19 7.78 6.19 5.28
N CYS A 20 9.06 6.38 5.63
CA CYS A 20 9.50 6.90 6.92
C CYS A 20 8.91 6.17 8.12
N ILE A 21 8.72 4.85 8.00
CA ILE A 21 8.26 4.00 9.11
C ILE A 21 9.44 3.73 10.03
N ASP A 22 9.28 4.04 11.31
CA ASP A 22 10.24 3.66 12.35
C ASP A 22 10.04 2.16 12.67
N THR A 23 10.99 1.35 12.22
CA THR A 23 10.96 -0.10 12.45
C THR A 23 11.19 -0.46 13.91
N GLN A 24 11.86 0.40 14.69
CA GLN A 24 12.07 0.19 16.11
C GLN A 24 10.78 0.44 16.89
N GLU A 25 10.08 1.54 16.59
CA GLU A 25 8.77 1.84 17.20
C GLU A 25 7.78 0.70 16.94
N ARG A 26 7.73 0.17 15.70
CA ARG A 26 6.90 -1.00 15.37
C ARG A 26 7.28 -2.28 16.13
N GLU A 27 8.56 -2.46 16.44
CA GLU A 27 9.01 -3.60 17.25
C GLU A 27 8.58 -3.43 18.71
N GLU A 28 8.67 -2.22 19.25
CA GLU A 28 8.18 -1.89 20.59
C GLU A 28 6.66 -2.10 20.69
N GLU A 29 5.88 -1.60 19.72
CA GLU A 29 4.43 -1.85 19.62
C GLU A 29 4.10 -3.34 19.58
N TYR A 30 4.84 -4.12 18.79
CA TYR A 30 4.65 -5.57 18.71
C TYR A 30 4.89 -6.25 20.06
N LEU A 31 5.91 -5.81 20.81
CA LEU A 31 6.23 -6.38 22.12
C LEU A 31 5.19 -6.02 23.20
N GLU A 32 4.53 -4.87 23.08
CA GLU A 32 3.47 -4.43 23.98
C GLU A 32 2.08 -4.97 23.61
N ALA A 33 1.90 -5.43 22.37
CA ALA A 33 0.66 -5.97 21.85
C ALA A 33 0.24 -7.29 22.52
N THR A 34 -1.08 -7.53 22.58
CA THR A 34 -1.63 -8.82 23.00
C THR A 34 -1.34 -9.91 21.98
N GLU A 35 -1.45 -11.19 22.37
CA GLU A 35 -1.25 -12.33 21.45
C GLU A 35 -2.16 -12.26 20.20
N VAL A 36 -3.38 -11.74 20.36
CA VAL A 36 -4.33 -11.59 19.25
C VAL A 36 -3.85 -10.51 18.27
N GLU A 37 -3.40 -9.37 18.80
CA GLU A 37 -2.87 -8.27 17.99
C GLU A 37 -1.56 -8.66 17.29
N GLN A 38 -0.65 -9.34 17.99
CA GLN A 38 0.58 -9.89 17.40
C GLN A 38 0.28 -10.82 16.21
N ALA A 39 -0.70 -11.71 16.37
CA ALA A 39 -1.10 -12.61 15.29
C ALA A 39 -1.68 -11.86 14.07
N GLU A 40 -2.36 -10.73 14.29
CA GLU A 40 -2.84 -9.87 13.21
C GLU A 40 -1.70 -9.12 12.53
N MET A 41 -0.76 -8.56 13.29
CA MET A 41 0.45 -7.90 12.78
C MET A 41 1.29 -8.86 11.93
N ASP A 42 1.53 -10.08 12.42
CA ASP A 42 2.24 -11.13 11.71
C ASP A 42 1.55 -11.51 10.40
N LYS A 43 0.21 -11.61 10.44
CA LYS A 43 -0.58 -11.94 9.26
C LYS A 43 -0.46 -10.85 8.20
N ASP A 44 -0.52 -9.59 8.58
CA ASP A 44 -0.40 -8.48 7.64
C ASP A 44 1.03 -8.34 7.10
N LEU A 45 2.04 -8.48 7.95
CA LEU A 45 3.44 -8.55 7.51
C LEU A 45 3.67 -9.69 6.52
N ALA A 46 3.14 -10.88 6.80
CA ALA A 46 3.24 -12.03 5.91
C ALA A 46 2.55 -11.78 4.56
N LYS A 47 1.44 -11.03 4.51
CA LYS A 47 0.81 -10.62 3.24
C LYS A 47 1.76 -9.72 2.43
N ILE A 48 2.35 -8.70 3.05
CA ILE A 48 3.29 -7.78 2.38
C ILE A 48 4.50 -8.55 1.84
N LYS A 49 5.13 -9.37 2.67
CA LYS A 49 6.29 -10.19 2.26
C LYS A 49 5.94 -11.15 1.11
N ARG A 50 4.73 -11.74 1.08
CA ARG A 50 4.27 -12.57 -0.05
C ARG A 50 4.10 -11.77 -1.34
N LEU A 51 3.60 -10.54 -1.25
CA LEU A 51 3.46 -9.67 -2.42
C LEU A 51 4.84 -9.25 -2.96
N ILE A 52 5.80 -8.95 -2.09
CA ILE A 52 7.20 -8.71 -2.47
C ILE A 52 7.80 -9.96 -3.13
N ALA A 53 7.69 -11.13 -2.48
CA ALA A 53 8.24 -12.39 -2.98
C ALA A 53 7.70 -12.79 -4.36
N SER A 54 6.45 -12.42 -4.65
CA SER A 54 5.79 -12.65 -5.95
C SER A 54 6.00 -11.53 -6.96
N ARG A 55 6.80 -10.50 -6.63
CA ARG A 55 7.06 -9.30 -7.44
C ARG A 55 5.79 -8.50 -7.77
N ARG A 56 4.78 -8.63 -6.91
CA ARG A 56 3.58 -7.77 -6.94
C ARG A 56 3.84 -6.42 -6.28
N LEU A 57 4.76 -6.39 -5.32
CA LEU A 57 5.32 -5.17 -4.76
C LEU A 57 6.81 -5.10 -5.08
N ALA A 58 7.24 -3.91 -5.49
CA ALA A 58 8.63 -3.60 -5.77
C ALA A 58 8.92 -2.15 -5.39
N ILE A 59 10.20 -1.78 -5.42
CA ILE A 59 10.64 -0.40 -5.32
C ILE A 59 10.80 0.12 -6.74
N SER A 60 10.37 1.36 -6.98
CA SER A 60 10.53 2.02 -8.27
C SER A 60 11.99 2.07 -8.71
N ALA A 61 12.22 2.18 -10.02
CA ALA A 61 13.59 2.32 -10.55
C ALA A 61 14.32 3.57 -9.98
N GLU A 62 13.57 4.58 -9.56
CA GLU A 62 14.08 5.79 -8.92
C GLU A 62 14.42 5.61 -7.44
N GLY A 63 14.02 4.50 -6.81
CA GLY A 63 14.36 4.17 -5.42
C GLY A 63 13.56 4.93 -4.35
N ASN A 64 12.52 5.67 -4.74
CA ASN A 64 11.80 6.61 -3.88
C ASN A 64 10.30 6.30 -3.71
N LYS A 65 9.79 5.27 -4.40
CA LYS A 65 8.37 4.89 -4.40
C LYS A 65 8.21 3.39 -4.32
N ILE A 66 7.08 2.98 -3.78
CA ILE A 66 6.58 1.62 -3.79
C ILE A 66 5.70 1.45 -5.03
N GLU A 67 5.92 0.36 -5.77
CA GLU A 67 5.19 0.00 -6.98
C GLU A 67 4.38 -1.26 -6.76
N TYR A 68 3.08 -1.18 -7.05
CA TYR A 68 2.16 -2.31 -7.09
C TYR A 68 1.84 -2.70 -8.53
N GLN A 69 2.15 -3.95 -8.89
CA GLN A 69 1.86 -4.51 -10.21
C GLN A 69 0.42 -5.03 -10.27
N LEU A 70 -0.39 -4.43 -11.15
CA LEU A 70 -1.77 -4.85 -11.37
C LEU A 70 -1.85 -6.25 -11.98
N SER A 71 -2.89 -7.00 -11.62
CA SER A 71 -3.18 -8.31 -12.19
C SER A 71 -3.71 -8.19 -13.61
N VAL A 72 -4.50 -7.15 -13.86
CA VAL A 72 -5.00 -6.77 -15.18
C VAL A 72 -4.74 -5.28 -15.37
N PRO A 73 -4.17 -4.86 -16.52
CA PRO A 73 -3.94 -3.44 -16.78
C PRO A 73 -5.25 -2.66 -16.84
N ILE A 74 -5.26 -1.45 -16.31
CA ILE A 74 -6.37 -0.51 -16.47
C ILE A 74 -6.23 0.16 -17.83
N LYS A 75 -7.27 0.08 -18.67
CA LYS A 75 -7.25 0.63 -20.03
C LYS A 75 -7.95 1.98 -20.06
N GLN A 76 -7.18 3.05 -20.23
CA GLN A 76 -7.70 4.41 -20.33
C GLN A 76 -7.45 4.99 -21.71
N LEU A 77 -8.45 4.98 -22.59
CA LEU A 77 -8.46 5.57 -23.95
C LEU A 77 -7.23 5.29 -24.83
N HIS A 78 -6.08 5.90 -24.51
CA HIS A 78 -4.81 5.77 -25.22
C HIS A 78 -3.65 5.22 -24.38
N ASN A 79 -3.87 4.88 -23.10
CA ASN A 79 -2.86 4.38 -22.17
C ASN A 79 -3.32 3.09 -21.48
N GLU A 80 -2.34 2.26 -21.12
CA GLU A 80 -2.55 1.13 -20.22
C GLU A 80 -1.72 1.33 -18.95
N ILE A 81 -2.37 1.29 -17.80
CA ILE A 81 -1.71 1.38 -16.51
C ILE A 81 -1.48 -0.05 -16.02
N HIS A 82 -0.21 -0.44 -15.95
CA HIS A 82 0.21 -1.76 -15.48
C HIS A 82 0.63 -1.73 -14.00
N THR A 83 1.07 -0.57 -13.52
CA THR A 83 1.69 -0.40 -12.21
C THR A 83 1.15 0.86 -11.56
N LEU A 84 0.89 0.79 -10.26
CA LEU A 84 0.50 1.93 -9.43
C LEU A 84 1.64 2.24 -8.48
N SER A 85 2.03 3.51 -8.38
CA SER A 85 3.15 3.93 -7.54
C SER A 85 2.68 4.85 -6.42
N PHE A 86 3.22 4.67 -5.23
CA PHE A 86 2.99 5.56 -4.09
C PHE A 86 4.24 5.71 -3.24
N GLY A 87 4.36 6.84 -2.58
CA GLY A 87 5.44 7.14 -1.64
C GLY A 87 5.03 8.31 -0.76
N ILE A 88 5.89 8.69 0.18
CA ILE A 88 5.57 9.79 1.10
C ILE A 88 5.41 11.14 0.36
N ASP A 89 6.09 11.30 -0.77
CA ASP A 89 6.02 12.49 -1.64
C ASP A 89 4.67 12.63 -2.37
N SER A 90 4.02 11.51 -2.69
CA SER A 90 2.69 11.49 -3.33
C SER A 90 1.55 11.66 -2.33
N MET A 91 1.80 11.36 -1.05
CA MET A 91 0.81 11.43 0.02
C MET A 91 0.65 12.85 0.57
N LYS A 92 -0.26 13.61 -0.04
CA LYS A 92 -0.68 14.90 0.52
C LYS A 92 -1.51 14.67 1.78
N VAL A 93 -0.88 14.68 2.95
CA VAL A 93 -1.47 14.45 4.30
C VAL A 93 -2.80 15.21 4.47
N GLY A 94 -2.84 16.49 4.12
CA GLY A 94 -4.05 17.31 4.23
C GLY A 94 -5.21 16.86 3.32
N LYS A 95 -4.94 16.16 2.22
CA LYS A 95 -5.97 15.53 1.37
C LYS A 95 -6.40 14.16 1.92
N LEU A 96 -5.46 13.37 2.44
CA LEU A 96 -5.75 12.06 3.05
C LEU A 96 -6.67 12.22 4.28
N LEU A 97 -6.35 13.14 5.17
CA LEU A 97 -7.19 13.44 6.35
C LEU A 97 -8.58 13.96 5.95
N LYS A 98 -8.68 14.73 4.87
CA LYS A 98 -9.96 15.21 4.33
C LYS A 98 -10.80 14.10 3.72
N SER A 99 -10.18 13.13 3.04
CA SER A 99 -10.91 11.98 2.50
C SER A 99 -11.53 11.10 3.59
N GLN A 100 -10.85 10.98 4.73
CA GLN A 100 -11.33 10.20 5.89
C GLN A 100 -12.38 10.94 6.73
N SER A 101 -12.37 12.29 6.75
CA SER A 101 -13.26 13.11 7.58
C SER A 101 -14.53 13.61 6.87
N ASN A 102 -14.75 13.24 5.60
CA ASN A 102 -15.91 13.69 4.84
C ASN A 102 -17.20 12.98 5.32
N LYS A 103 -18.04 13.72 6.04
CA LYS A 103 -19.31 13.22 6.61
C LYS A 103 -20.38 12.90 5.57
N ASN A 104 -20.21 13.35 4.33
CA ASN A 104 -21.17 13.12 3.25
C ASN A 104 -20.87 11.83 2.45
N LEU A 105 -19.78 11.13 2.76
CA LEU A 105 -19.39 9.89 2.10
C LEU A 105 -19.72 8.68 2.98
N SER A 106 -20.15 7.59 2.35
CA SER A 106 -20.19 6.28 3.01
C SER A 106 -18.78 5.82 3.35
N ASP A 107 -18.62 4.88 4.28
CA ASP A 107 -17.29 4.37 4.64
C ASP A 107 -16.57 3.69 3.46
N ALA A 108 -17.34 3.05 2.57
CA ALA A 108 -16.82 2.51 1.32
C ALA A 108 -16.26 3.61 0.39
N ASP A 109 -16.96 4.75 0.29
CA ASP A 109 -16.53 5.88 -0.55
C ASP A 109 -15.34 6.63 0.07
N LYS A 110 -15.26 6.71 1.40
CA LYS A 110 -14.06 7.21 2.10
C LYS A 110 -12.84 6.35 1.81
N GLY A 111 -13.00 5.01 1.84
CA GLY A 111 -11.93 4.07 1.47
C GLY A 111 -11.43 4.29 0.03
N LYS A 112 -12.35 4.41 -0.94
CA LYS A 112 -12.00 4.72 -2.34
C LYS A 112 -11.30 6.07 -2.47
N ALA A 113 -11.77 7.10 -1.77
CA ALA A 113 -11.18 8.43 -1.79
C ALA A 113 -9.77 8.45 -1.18
N PHE A 114 -9.57 7.68 -0.11
CA PHE A 114 -8.27 7.51 0.54
C PHE A 114 -7.26 6.86 -0.41
N VAL A 115 -7.61 5.70 -0.99
CA VAL A 115 -6.74 4.98 -1.94
C VAL A 115 -6.43 5.83 -3.17
N SER A 116 -7.44 6.48 -3.75
CA SER A 116 -7.24 7.38 -4.90
C SER A 116 -6.30 8.55 -4.54
N THR A 117 -6.40 9.08 -3.33
CA THR A 117 -5.50 10.17 -2.87
C THR A 117 -4.08 9.68 -2.64
N ALA A 118 -3.91 8.50 -2.01
CA ALA A 118 -2.60 7.92 -1.72
C ALA A 118 -1.83 7.58 -3.01
N LEU A 119 -2.55 7.03 -4.00
CA LEU A 119 -2.00 6.66 -5.31
C LEU A 119 -1.95 7.86 -6.28
N ASN A 120 -2.48 9.03 -5.89
CA ASN A 120 -2.66 10.20 -6.75
C ASN A 120 -3.37 9.87 -8.08
N LEU A 121 -4.40 9.02 -8.01
CA LEU A 121 -5.21 8.59 -9.15
C LEU A 121 -6.56 9.32 -9.19
N PRO A 122 -7.08 9.64 -10.38
CA PRO A 122 -8.48 10.02 -10.55
C PRO A 122 -9.40 8.88 -10.10
N ALA A 123 -10.51 9.20 -9.42
CA ALA A 123 -11.48 8.21 -8.95
C ALA A 123 -12.00 7.26 -10.05
N THR A 124 -12.13 7.76 -11.28
CA THR A 124 -12.52 6.97 -12.46
C THR A 124 -11.53 5.84 -12.76
N THR A 125 -10.24 6.04 -12.49
CA THR A 125 -9.20 5.01 -12.65
C THR A 125 -9.38 3.89 -11.63
N THR A 126 -9.77 4.27 -10.41
CA THR A 126 -9.98 3.36 -9.29
C THR A 126 -11.23 2.50 -9.49
N GLU A 127 -12.23 3.00 -10.22
CA GLU A 127 -13.45 2.25 -10.59
C GLU A 127 -13.21 1.19 -11.67
N GLU A 128 -12.23 1.39 -12.54
CA GLU A 128 -11.85 0.43 -13.59
C GLU A 128 -10.96 -0.70 -13.07
N MET A 129 -10.48 -0.60 -11.82
CA MET A 129 -9.72 -1.66 -11.17
C MET A 129 -10.60 -2.85 -10.83
N ILE A 130 -10.07 -4.06 -11.07
CA ILE A 130 -10.72 -5.26 -10.57
C ILE A 130 -10.73 -5.27 -9.04
N LEU A 131 -11.79 -5.80 -8.44
CA LEU A 131 -11.98 -5.82 -7.00
C LEU A 131 -10.78 -6.42 -6.25
N ALA A 132 -10.20 -7.50 -6.77
CA ALA A 132 -9.06 -8.16 -6.13
C ALA A 132 -7.81 -7.26 -6.03
N ASP A 133 -7.52 -6.47 -7.07
CA ASP A 133 -6.39 -5.53 -7.04
C ASP A 133 -6.73 -4.32 -6.16
N PHE A 134 -7.98 -3.84 -6.20
CA PHE A 134 -8.44 -2.77 -5.31
C PHE A 134 -8.29 -3.15 -3.83
N THR A 135 -8.76 -4.33 -3.43
CA THR A 135 -8.63 -4.80 -2.04
C THR A 135 -7.16 -4.88 -1.63
N ARG A 136 -6.31 -5.51 -2.45
CA ARG A 136 -4.89 -5.69 -2.12
C ARG A 136 -4.14 -4.37 -2.02
N ILE A 137 -4.31 -3.46 -2.98
CA ILE A 137 -3.63 -2.17 -2.91
C ILE A 137 -4.13 -1.34 -1.74
N SER A 138 -5.41 -1.47 -1.36
CA SER A 138 -5.96 -0.83 -0.17
C SER A 138 -5.29 -1.36 1.11
N GLU A 139 -5.14 -2.68 1.24
CA GLU A 139 -4.42 -3.29 2.37
C GLU A 139 -2.96 -2.83 2.43
N VAL A 140 -2.26 -2.82 1.28
CA VAL A 140 -0.86 -2.37 1.19
C VAL A 140 -0.73 -0.91 1.60
N VAL A 141 -1.53 -0.02 1.03
CA VAL A 141 -1.47 1.40 1.38
C VAL A 141 -1.77 1.59 2.86
N THR A 142 -2.77 0.90 3.40
CA THR A 142 -3.12 0.96 4.82
C THR A 142 -1.94 0.52 5.69
N PHE A 143 -1.31 -0.61 5.38
CA PHE A 143 -0.15 -1.13 6.11
C PHE A 143 1.00 -0.12 6.22
N PHE A 144 1.22 0.68 5.16
CA PHE A 144 2.30 1.66 5.10
C PHE A 144 1.92 3.07 5.55
N THR A 145 0.66 3.31 5.95
CA THR A 145 0.16 4.66 6.29
C THR A 145 -0.52 4.75 7.65
N VAL A 146 -0.96 3.62 8.19
CA VAL A 146 -1.39 3.51 9.56
C VAL A 146 -0.16 3.06 10.36
N VAL A 147 0.40 4.02 11.09
CA VAL A 147 1.26 3.77 12.25
C VAL A 147 0.30 3.82 13.44
#